data_AF-A0AAJ4XDJ6-F1
#
_entry.id   AF-A0AAJ4XDJ6-F1
#
_cell.length_a   1.000
_cell.length_b   1.000
_cell.length_c   1.000
_cell.angle_alpha   90.00
_cell.angle_beta   90.00
_cell.angle_gamma   90.00
#
_symmetry.space_group_name_H-M   'P 1'
#
loop_
_entity.id
_entity.type
_entity.pdbx_description
1 polymer ?
#
loop_
_entity_poly.entity_id
_entity_poly.type
_entity_poly.pdbx_seq_one_letter_code
_entity_poly.pdbx_strand_id
1 'polypeptide(L)'
;MKRLFLSLAILLMGFAVIAQSKQPLHGAYLAKDGNVNHLWLFVDGYSSYIQYEDNKYISTWGGPFSTANNGIQVKVEYNDANPAEIGTEKATNAQLDGKGIKMGNLNFTKQTANKQDLDGLWRITGRKEKDKMSTIPRGDRKTIKILVDGYFQWIAINPAEKGFYGTGGGKYSFKDKKYTENILFFSRDNSRVGASLSFDGEIKDGAWNHSGLSSKGDPIFEIWSRDNK
;
A
#
# COMPACT_ATOMS: atom_id res chain seq x y z
N MET A 1 52.75 46.83 -35.75
CA MET A 1 51.80 46.89 -34.62
C MET A 1 50.38 46.70 -35.14
N LYS A 2 49.67 45.67 -34.65
CA LYS A 2 48.23 45.28 -34.78
C LYS A 2 48.17 43.74 -34.71
N ARG A 3 48.36 43.12 -33.53
CA ARG A 3 47.37 42.71 -32.52
C ARG A 3 46.14 41.96 -33.06
N LEU A 4 45.98 40.72 -32.57
CA LEU A 4 44.74 40.03 -32.14
C LEU A 4 43.79 39.51 -33.25
N PHE A 5 43.13 38.34 -33.17
CA PHE A 5 42.87 37.40 -32.07
C PHE A 5 42.70 35.97 -32.63
N LEU A 6 43.15 34.98 -31.84
CA LEU A 6 42.83 33.57 -31.95
C LEU A 6 41.37 33.35 -31.52
N SER A 7 40.57 32.57 -32.26
CA SER A 7 39.23 32.16 -31.84
C SER A 7 39.03 30.69 -32.16
N LEU A 8 39.55 29.82 -31.29
CA LEU A 8 39.25 28.39 -31.31
C LEU A 8 37.97 28.18 -30.50
N ALA A 9 36.84 28.04 -31.19
CA ALA A 9 35.56 27.71 -30.57
C ALA A 9 35.55 26.21 -30.21
N ILE A 10 35.77 25.91 -28.93
CA ILE A 10 35.60 24.56 -28.38
C ILE A 10 34.10 24.33 -28.19
N LEU A 11 33.53 23.46 -29.00
CA LEU A 11 32.14 23.01 -28.91
C LEU A 11 32.01 22.03 -27.73
N LEU A 12 31.65 22.53 -26.54
CA LEU A 12 31.27 21.72 -25.39
C LEU A 12 29.89 21.10 -25.64
N MET A 13 29.85 19.89 -26.22
CA MET A 13 28.67 19.02 -26.14
C MET A 13 28.55 18.51 -24.70
N GLY A 14 27.80 19.23 -23.87
CA GLY A 14 27.35 18.73 -22.59
C GLY A 14 26.40 17.55 -22.80
N PHE A 15 26.87 16.35 -22.54
CA PHE A 15 25.98 15.20 -22.33
C PHE A 15 25.20 15.47 -21.04
N ALA A 16 23.99 16.02 -21.17
CA ALA A 16 23.02 15.98 -20.10
C ALA A 16 22.66 14.51 -19.88
N VAL A 17 23.28 13.87 -18.89
CA VAL A 17 22.81 12.60 -18.36
C VAL A 17 21.46 12.92 -17.72
N ILE A 18 20.38 12.71 -18.47
CA ILE A 18 19.04 12.65 -17.92
C ILE A 18 19.04 11.40 -17.04
N ALA A 19 19.29 11.57 -15.75
CA ALA A 19 19.00 10.54 -14.78
C ALA A 19 17.50 10.23 -14.92
N GLN A 20 17.16 9.13 -15.59
CA GLN A 20 15.81 8.59 -15.55
C GLN A 20 15.52 8.33 -14.08
N SER A 21 14.62 9.11 -13.49
CA SER A 21 14.08 8.77 -12.18
C SER A 21 13.44 7.40 -12.32
N LYS A 22 14.10 6.39 -11.75
CA LYS A 22 13.55 5.04 -11.68
C LYS A 22 12.23 5.19 -10.95
N GLN A 23 11.12 4.98 -11.67
CA GLN A 23 9.79 5.06 -11.08
C GLN A 23 9.78 4.16 -9.84
N PRO A 24 9.33 4.66 -8.68
CA PRO A 24 9.29 3.85 -7.47
C PRO A 24 8.44 2.61 -7.74
N LEU A 25 8.83 1.49 -7.14
CA LEU A 25 8.11 0.23 -7.24
C LEU A 25 6.62 0.46 -6.92
N HIS A 26 5.74 0.01 -7.81
CA HIS A 26 4.31 0.28 -7.72
C HIS A 26 3.50 -0.88 -8.31
N GLY A 27 2.43 -1.25 -7.61
CA GLY A 27 1.42 -2.19 -8.06
C GLY A 27 1.20 -3.33 -7.08
N ALA A 28 0.35 -4.27 -7.50
CA ALA A 28 0.15 -5.53 -6.81
C ALA A 28 1.00 -6.64 -7.43
N TYR A 29 1.60 -7.46 -6.58
CA TYR A 29 2.49 -8.55 -6.96
C TYR A 29 2.01 -9.83 -6.27
N LEU A 30 1.82 -10.91 -7.03
CA LEU A 30 1.33 -12.19 -6.49
C LEU A 30 2.34 -13.31 -6.73
N ALA A 31 2.56 -14.12 -5.70
CA ALA A 31 3.18 -15.44 -5.80
C ALA A 31 2.29 -16.48 -5.12
N LYS A 32 2.53 -17.76 -5.41
CA LYS A 32 1.85 -18.87 -4.75
C LYS A 32 2.86 -19.94 -4.34
N ASP A 33 2.71 -20.47 -3.14
CA ASP A 33 3.49 -21.58 -2.61
C ASP A 33 2.55 -22.62 -1.98
N GLY A 34 2.36 -23.75 -2.67
CA GLY A 34 1.29 -24.69 -2.37
C GLY A 34 -0.08 -23.99 -2.34
N ASN A 35 -0.73 -24.00 -1.17
CA ASN A 35 -2.04 -23.38 -0.95
C ASN A 35 -1.95 -21.91 -0.50
N VAL A 36 -0.75 -21.42 -0.17
CA VAL A 36 -0.57 -20.07 0.36
C VAL A 36 -0.42 -19.09 -0.81
N ASN A 37 -1.34 -18.13 -0.85
CA ASN A 37 -1.25 -16.95 -1.70
C ASN A 37 -0.41 -15.89 -0.99
N HIS A 38 0.56 -15.32 -1.72
CA HIS A 38 1.41 -14.24 -1.26
C HIS A 38 1.10 -12.99 -2.07
N LEU A 39 0.56 -11.96 -1.42
CA LEU A 39 0.25 -10.67 -2.03
C LEU A 39 1.18 -9.60 -1.48
N TRP A 40 1.87 -8.90 -2.36
CA TRP A 40 2.70 -7.76 -2.00
C TRP A 40 2.23 -6.51 -2.74
N LEU A 41 1.74 -5.54 -1.98
CA LEU A 41 1.24 -4.26 -2.48
C LEU A 41 2.32 -3.20 -2.32
N PHE A 42 2.50 -2.36 -3.34
CA PHE A 42 3.39 -1.20 -3.30
C PHE A 42 2.68 0.03 -3.85
N VAL A 43 2.54 1.07 -3.04
CA VAL A 43 1.95 2.34 -3.47
C VAL A 43 2.38 3.47 -2.53
N ASP A 44 2.56 4.68 -3.05
CA ASP A 44 2.88 5.88 -2.26
C ASP A 44 4.10 5.73 -1.32
N GLY A 45 5.09 4.91 -1.70
CA GLY A 45 6.30 4.64 -0.90
C GLY A 45 6.06 3.68 0.27
N TYR A 46 4.89 3.03 0.33
CA TYR A 46 4.51 2.07 1.36
C TYR A 46 4.28 0.69 0.77
N SER A 47 4.67 -0.33 1.53
CA SER A 47 4.50 -1.72 1.13
C SER A 47 3.69 -2.49 2.16
N SER A 48 2.93 -3.47 1.68
CA SER A 48 2.30 -4.46 2.52
C SER A 48 2.42 -5.84 1.91
N TYR A 49 2.99 -6.76 2.68
CA TYR A 49 3.06 -8.17 2.36
C TYR A 49 2.02 -8.94 3.17
N ILE A 50 1.23 -9.76 2.49
CA ILE A 50 0.11 -10.52 3.07
C ILE A 50 0.22 -11.99 2.64
N GLN A 51 0.03 -12.89 3.58
CA GLN A 51 -0.12 -14.32 3.34
C GLN A 51 -1.53 -14.77 3.71
N TYR A 52 -2.17 -15.52 2.82
CA TYR A 52 -3.50 -16.08 3.04
C TYR A 52 -3.73 -17.32 2.19
N GLU A 53 -4.54 -18.25 2.67
CA GLU A 53 -5.15 -19.32 1.88
C GLU A 53 -6.54 -18.88 1.42
N ASP A 54 -7.16 -19.65 0.51
CA ASP A 54 -8.44 -19.30 -0.11
C ASP A 54 -9.59 -19.07 0.88
N ASN A 55 -9.47 -19.55 2.12
CA ASN A 55 -10.47 -19.39 3.18
C ASN A 55 -9.91 -18.85 4.51
N LYS A 56 -8.63 -18.43 4.55
CA LYS A 56 -7.97 -18.14 5.83
C LYS A 56 -6.85 -17.11 5.70
N TYR A 57 -6.88 -16.10 6.57
CA TYR A 57 -5.74 -15.21 6.80
C TYR A 57 -4.59 -15.94 7.52
N ILE A 58 -3.34 -15.69 7.12
CA ILE A 58 -2.14 -16.25 7.76
C ILE A 58 -1.34 -15.17 8.50
N SER A 59 -0.82 -14.17 7.80
CA SER A 59 0.06 -13.14 8.37
C SER A 59 0.17 -11.90 7.48
N THR A 60 0.66 -10.80 8.06
CA THR A 60 0.99 -9.59 7.33
C THR A 60 2.12 -8.82 7.99
N TRP A 61 2.97 -8.23 7.16
CA TRP A 61 3.96 -7.25 7.60
C TRP A 61 4.12 -6.17 6.54
N GLY A 62 4.53 -4.98 6.96
CA GLY A 62 4.64 -3.87 6.04
C GLY A 62 5.10 -2.58 6.70
N GLY A 63 5.20 -1.55 5.87
CA GLY A 63 5.79 -0.27 6.23
C GLY A 63 6.31 0.50 5.02
N PRO A 64 6.86 1.71 5.24
CA PRO A 64 7.61 2.44 4.22
C PRO A 64 8.72 1.57 3.64
N PHE A 65 8.90 1.62 2.32
CA PHE A 65 9.92 0.84 1.65
C PHE A 65 10.89 1.71 0.86
N SER A 66 12.07 1.15 0.60
CA SER A 66 13.03 1.69 -0.36
C SER A 66 13.53 0.57 -1.27
N THR A 67 13.97 0.95 -2.48
CA THR A 67 14.65 0.05 -3.40
C THR A 67 16.10 0.49 -3.53
N ALA A 68 17.04 -0.35 -3.12
CA ALA A 68 18.47 -0.12 -3.26
C ALA A 68 19.12 -1.24 -4.10
N ASN A 69 20.43 -1.18 -4.30
CA ASN A 69 21.17 -2.23 -5.02
C ASN A 69 21.04 -3.61 -4.34
N ASN A 70 20.78 -3.64 -3.04
CA ASN A 70 20.59 -4.87 -2.25
C ASN A 70 19.14 -5.36 -2.23
N GLY A 71 18.26 -4.81 -3.08
CA GLY A 71 16.85 -5.21 -3.19
C GLY A 71 15.90 -4.29 -2.44
N ILE A 72 14.72 -4.82 -2.10
CA ILE A 72 13.66 -4.11 -1.38
C ILE A 72 13.94 -4.13 0.13
N GLN A 73 13.96 -2.95 0.76
CA GLN A 73 14.06 -2.80 2.21
C GLN A 73 12.78 -2.19 2.75
N VAL A 74 12.34 -2.63 3.93
CA VAL A 74 11.09 -2.16 4.55
C VAL A 74 11.35 -1.77 5.99
N LYS A 75 11.06 -0.52 6.34
CA LYS A 75 10.99 -0.07 7.72
C LYS A 75 9.69 -0.59 8.34
N VAL A 76 9.79 -1.63 9.16
CA VAL A 76 8.63 -2.39 9.62
C VAL A 76 7.79 -1.57 10.61
N GLU A 77 6.56 -1.24 10.23
CA GLU A 77 5.58 -0.60 11.12
C GLU A 77 4.63 -1.62 11.77
N TYR A 78 4.48 -2.79 11.14
CA TYR A 78 3.73 -3.92 11.68
C TYR A 78 4.30 -5.23 11.14
N ASN A 79 4.26 -6.25 11.98
CA ASN A 79 4.51 -7.63 11.64
C ASN A 79 3.79 -8.47 12.70
N ASP A 80 2.63 -9.04 12.35
CA ASP A 80 1.78 -9.74 13.30
C ASP A 80 2.38 -11.10 13.72
N ALA A 81 3.14 -11.74 12.84
CA ALA A 81 3.83 -12.99 13.10
C ALA A 81 5.15 -12.80 13.88
N ASN A 82 5.84 -11.66 13.71
CA ASN A 82 7.08 -11.35 14.42
C ASN A 82 7.16 -9.88 14.88
N PRO A 83 6.46 -9.52 15.98
CA PRO A 83 6.44 -8.15 16.50
C PRO A 83 7.81 -7.60 16.91
N ALA A 84 8.81 -8.47 17.15
CA ALA A 84 10.16 -8.03 17.49
C ALA A 84 10.80 -7.19 16.38
N GLU A 85 10.42 -7.40 15.12
CA GLU A 85 10.92 -6.65 13.97
C GLU A 85 10.32 -5.24 13.85
N ILE A 86 9.22 -4.93 14.55
CA ILE A 86 8.59 -3.61 14.46
C ILE A 86 9.56 -2.53 14.98
N GLY A 87 9.78 -1.51 14.14
CA GLY A 87 10.74 -0.43 14.37
C GLY A 87 12.11 -0.65 13.72
N THR A 88 12.37 -1.80 13.10
CA THR A 88 13.65 -2.10 12.41
C THR A 88 13.54 -1.99 10.89
N GLU A 89 14.70 -1.96 10.23
CA GLU A 89 14.80 -2.07 8.76
C GLU A 89 14.94 -3.56 8.39
N LYS A 90 13.95 -4.10 7.68
CA LYS A 90 13.95 -5.48 7.20
C LYS A 90 14.58 -5.56 5.81
N ALA A 91 15.72 -6.22 5.71
CA ALA A 91 16.29 -6.64 4.42
C ALA A 91 15.52 -7.86 3.90
N THR A 92 14.65 -7.66 2.93
CA THR A 92 13.77 -8.74 2.41
C THR A 92 14.51 -9.75 1.53
N ASN A 93 15.72 -9.40 1.08
CA ASN A 93 16.47 -10.09 0.02
C ASN A 93 15.70 -10.20 -1.31
N ALA A 94 14.61 -9.44 -1.48
CA ALA A 94 13.79 -9.45 -2.67
C ALA A 94 14.41 -8.60 -3.78
N GLN A 95 14.53 -9.16 -4.97
CA GLN A 95 15.15 -8.53 -6.14
C GLN A 95 14.14 -8.31 -7.25
N LEU A 96 14.25 -7.18 -7.96
CA LEU A 96 13.43 -6.91 -9.15
C LEU A 96 13.97 -7.71 -10.34
N ASP A 97 13.13 -8.50 -11.02
CA ASP A 97 13.52 -9.36 -12.15
C ASP A 97 13.00 -8.86 -13.52
N GLY A 98 12.73 -7.56 -13.63
CA GLY A 98 12.21 -6.93 -14.85
C GLY A 98 10.70 -7.10 -15.08
N LYS A 99 10.10 -8.22 -14.67
CA LYS A 99 8.65 -8.47 -14.79
C LYS A 99 7.94 -8.69 -13.44
N GLY A 100 8.70 -8.84 -12.37
CA GLY A 100 8.24 -9.26 -11.06
C GLY A 100 9.26 -9.00 -9.96
N ILE A 101 9.11 -9.75 -8.87
CA ILE A 101 9.99 -9.69 -7.69
C ILE A 101 10.36 -11.13 -7.33
N LYS A 102 11.64 -11.42 -7.14
CA LYS A 102 12.12 -12.71 -6.64
C LYS A 102 12.53 -12.59 -5.19
N MET A 103 12.00 -13.42 -4.31
CA MET A 103 12.32 -13.46 -2.88
C MET A 103 12.47 -14.92 -2.42
N GLY A 104 13.72 -15.38 -2.26
CA GLY A 104 13.99 -16.80 -2.00
C GLY A 104 13.46 -17.70 -3.14
N ASN A 105 12.56 -18.63 -2.79
CA ASN A 105 11.88 -19.51 -3.73
C ASN A 105 10.61 -18.91 -4.36
N LEU A 106 10.14 -17.76 -3.86
CA LEU A 106 8.94 -17.09 -4.36
C LEU A 106 9.29 -16.21 -5.56
N ASN A 107 8.54 -16.39 -6.66
CA ASN A 107 8.59 -15.52 -7.83
C ASN A 107 7.25 -14.79 -7.94
N PHE A 108 7.24 -13.52 -7.56
CA PHE A 108 6.06 -12.67 -7.63
C PHE A 108 5.89 -12.12 -9.02
N THR A 109 4.71 -12.35 -9.60
CA THR A 109 4.31 -11.77 -10.88
C THR A 109 3.55 -10.47 -10.65
N LYS A 110 3.98 -9.40 -11.33
CA LYS A 110 3.24 -8.13 -11.33
C LYS A 110 1.86 -8.35 -11.95
N GLN A 111 0.83 -7.90 -11.25
CA GLN A 111 -0.54 -7.98 -11.73
C GLN A 111 -0.82 -6.90 -12.77
N THR A 112 -1.76 -7.15 -13.67
CA THR A 112 -2.19 -6.15 -14.67
C THR A 112 -2.63 -4.89 -13.95
N ALA A 113 -2.10 -3.74 -14.38
CA ALA A 113 -2.46 -2.46 -13.82
C ALA A 113 -3.97 -2.22 -13.98
N ASN A 114 -4.62 -1.75 -12.93
CA ASN A 114 -6.04 -1.43 -12.90
C ASN A 114 -6.23 -0.17 -12.06
N LYS A 115 -5.68 0.93 -12.60
CA LYS A 115 -5.62 2.21 -11.91
C LYS A 115 -7.01 2.75 -11.63
N GLN A 116 -7.25 3.16 -10.39
CA GLN A 116 -8.54 3.71 -9.94
C GLN A 116 -8.33 4.96 -9.08
N ASP A 117 -9.35 5.80 -8.95
CA ASP A 117 -9.22 7.10 -8.25
C ASP A 117 -8.86 6.96 -6.77
N LEU A 118 -9.22 5.83 -6.14
CA LEU A 118 -8.87 5.53 -4.76
C LEU A 118 -7.48 4.91 -4.59
N ASP A 119 -6.72 4.63 -5.66
CA ASP A 119 -5.37 4.09 -5.51
C ASP A 119 -4.51 5.01 -4.63
N GLY A 120 -3.90 4.40 -3.63
CA GLY A 120 -2.84 4.91 -2.78
C GLY A 120 -3.00 4.61 -1.30
N LEU A 121 -2.20 5.32 -0.51
CA LEU A 121 -2.13 5.13 0.93
C LEU A 121 -3.01 6.16 1.65
N TRP A 122 -4.03 5.65 2.34
CA TRP A 122 -5.00 6.43 3.08
C TRP A 122 -4.90 6.15 4.57
N ARG A 123 -5.19 7.15 5.39
CA ARG A 123 -5.33 7.07 6.85
C ARG A 123 -6.70 7.58 7.24
N ILE A 124 -7.36 6.87 8.16
CA ILE A 124 -8.62 7.38 8.72
C ILE A 124 -8.34 8.63 9.56
N THR A 125 -9.05 9.71 9.26
CA THR A 125 -8.90 11.03 9.90
C THR A 125 -10.20 11.54 10.49
N GLY A 126 -11.31 10.87 10.20
CA GLY A 126 -12.57 11.14 10.87
C GLY A 126 -13.50 9.94 10.86
N ARG A 127 -14.41 9.91 11.82
CA ARG A 127 -15.52 8.94 11.86
C ARG A 127 -16.75 9.58 12.50
N LYS A 128 -17.92 9.17 12.04
CA LYS A 128 -19.19 9.52 12.69
C LYS A 128 -19.43 8.56 13.85
N GLU A 129 -19.61 9.10 15.04
CA GLU A 129 -20.07 8.35 16.20
C GLU A 129 -21.46 8.87 16.58
N LYS A 130 -22.47 8.00 16.51
CA LYS A 130 -23.89 8.38 16.60
C LYS A 130 -24.20 9.45 15.55
N ASP A 131 -24.52 10.67 15.96
CA ASP A 131 -24.84 11.80 15.10
C ASP A 131 -23.76 12.89 15.07
N LYS A 132 -22.58 12.64 15.66
CA LYS A 132 -21.48 13.60 15.70
C LYS A 132 -20.31 13.12 14.87
N MET A 133 -19.76 14.03 14.06
CA MET A 133 -18.50 13.81 13.38
C MET A 133 -17.35 14.03 14.36
N SER A 134 -16.46 13.05 14.47
CA SER A 134 -15.24 13.13 15.28
C SER A 134 -14.02 13.14 14.38
N THR A 135 -13.08 14.04 14.65
CA THR A 135 -11.75 14.06 14.02
C THR A 135 -10.82 13.14 14.78
N ILE A 136 -10.05 12.33 14.04
CA ILE A 136 -9.04 11.43 14.58
C ILE A 136 -7.67 12.10 14.36
N PRO A 137 -7.01 12.60 15.41
CA PRO A 137 -5.70 13.22 15.26
C PRO A 137 -4.66 12.18 14.82
N ARG A 138 -3.63 12.65 14.11
CA ARG A 138 -2.46 11.81 13.80
C ARG A 138 -1.74 11.44 15.10
N GLY A 139 -1.34 10.18 15.20
CA GLY A 139 -0.62 9.59 16.33
C GLY A 139 -0.13 8.18 15.97
N ASP A 140 0.52 7.50 16.92
CA ASP A 140 1.13 6.19 16.68
C ASP A 140 0.09 5.13 16.31
N ARG A 141 -1.01 5.08 17.08
CA ARG A 141 -2.16 4.26 16.70
C ARG A 141 -2.80 4.81 15.43
N LYS A 142 -2.86 3.99 14.39
CA LYS A 142 -3.42 4.36 13.09
C LYS A 142 -4.16 3.21 12.44
N THR A 143 -5.18 3.56 11.67
CA THR A 143 -5.76 2.65 10.68
C THR A 143 -5.48 3.23 9.31
N ILE A 144 -4.83 2.44 8.48
CA ILE A 144 -4.48 2.79 7.10
C ILE A 144 -5.19 1.86 6.12
N LYS A 145 -5.39 2.35 4.90
CA LYS A 145 -5.85 1.58 3.74
C LYS A 145 -4.83 1.75 2.63
N ILE A 146 -4.32 0.62 2.15
CA ILE A 146 -3.43 0.51 1.00
C ILE A 146 -4.33 0.05 -0.15
N LEU A 147 -4.51 0.88 -1.18
CA LEU A 147 -5.27 0.52 -2.39
C LEU A 147 -4.36 0.66 -3.61
N VAL A 148 -4.28 -0.36 -4.45
CA VAL A 148 -3.49 -0.28 -5.70
C VAL A 148 -3.96 -1.33 -6.71
N ASP A 149 -4.18 -0.93 -7.96
CA ASP A 149 -4.46 -1.83 -9.09
C ASP A 149 -5.63 -2.80 -8.82
N GLY A 150 -6.67 -2.32 -8.12
CA GLY A 150 -7.84 -3.11 -7.74
C GLY A 150 -7.60 -4.13 -6.62
N TYR A 151 -6.48 -4.03 -5.90
CA TYR A 151 -6.24 -4.72 -4.63
C TYR A 151 -6.28 -3.75 -3.47
N PHE A 152 -6.71 -4.22 -2.31
CA PHE A 152 -6.70 -3.41 -1.10
C PHE A 152 -6.33 -4.20 0.14
N GLN A 153 -5.84 -3.48 1.13
CA GLN A 153 -5.78 -3.92 2.52
C GLN A 153 -6.10 -2.73 3.41
N TRP A 154 -6.98 -2.90 4.39
CA TRP A 154 -7.02 -2.03 5.56
C TRP A 154 -6.30 -2.71 6.72
N ILE A 155 -5.61 -1.93 7.57
CA ILE A 155 -4.92 -2.46 8.74
C ILE A 155 -4.92 -1.44 9.88
N ALA A 156 -5.21 -1.91 11.10
CA ALA A 156 -5.20 -1.13 12.32
C ALA A 156 -4.02 -1.55 13.21
N ILE A 157 -3.11 -0.62 13.50
CA ILE A 157 -1.81 -0.85 14.16
C ILE A 157 -1.46 0.25 15.16
N ASN A 158 -0.50 -0.02 16.03
CA ASN A 158 0.23 0.97 16.82
C ASN A 158 1.72 0.60 16.79
N PRO A 159 2.52 1.17 15.88
CA PRO A 159 3.93 0.82 15.75
C PRO A 159 4.75 1.10 17.03
N ALA A 160 4.42 2.15 17.80
CA ALA A 160 5.12 2.49 19.04
C ALA A 160 4.94 1.43 20.14
N GLU A 161 3.76 0.82 20.20
CA GLU A 161 3.45 -0.27 21.14
C GLU A 161 3.67 -1.66 20.52
N LYS A 162 4.16 -1.73 19.27
CA LYS A 162 4.22 -2.97 18.49
C LYS A 162 2.85 -3.68 18.38
N GLY A 163 1.77 -2.89 18.44
CA GLY A 163 0.40 -3.35 18.47
C GLY A 163 -0.13 -3.65 17.06
N PHE A 164 -0.73 -4.83 16.91
CA PHE A 164 -1.54 -5.20 15.75
C PHE A 164 -2.97 -5.45 16.21
N TYR A 165 -3.92 -4.73 15.63
CA TYR A 165 -5.32 -4.84 16.01
C TYR A 165 -6.16 -5.57 14.98
N GLY A 166 -5.72 -5.67 13.73
CA GLY A 166 -6.39 -6.49 12.71
C GLY A 166 -6.27 -5.91 11.32
N THR A 167 -6.55 -6.74 10.33
CA THR A 167 -6.50 -6.40 8.92
C THR A 167 -7.55 -7.18 8.14
N GLY A 168 -8.04 -6.59 7.06
CA GLY A 168 -8.81 -7.27 6.03
C GLY A 168 -8.44 -6.71 4.67
N GLY A 169 -8.67 -7.49 3.63
CA GLY A 169 -8.30 -7.07 2.29
C GLY A 169 -8.71 -8.08 1.23
N GLY A 170 -8.33 -7.75 0.00
CA GLY A 170 -8.70 -8.52 -1.17
C GLY A 170 -8.74 -7.65 -2.41
N LYS A 171 -9.83 -7.75 -3.16
CA LYS A 171 -10.05 -6.99 -4.40
C LYS A 171 -11.00 -5.84 -4.15
N TYR A 172 -10.79 -4.72 -4.83
CA TYR A 172 -11.71 -3.60 -4.78
C TYR A 172 -12.02 -3.02 -6.16
N SER A 173 -13.20 -2.39 -6.25
CA SER A 173 -13.55 -1.49 -7.34
C SER A 173 -14.09 -0.16 -6.80
N PHE A 174 -13.83 0.93 -7.52
CA PHE A 174 -14.42 2.24 -7.30
C PHE A 174 -14.97 2.78 -8.60
N LYS A 175 -16.29 2.77 -8.73
CA LYS A 175 -17.00 3.22 -9.94
C LYS A 175 -18.32 3.86 -9.55
N ASP A 176 -18.71 4.94 -10.21
CA ASP A 176 -20.00 5.60 -10.00
C ASP A 176 -20.27 5.94 -8.53
N LYS A 177 -19.25 6.43 -7.82
CA LYS A 177 -19.26 6.72 -6.37
C LYS A 177 -19.53 5.50 -5.47
N LYS A 178 -19.36 4.28 -5.98
CA LYS A 178 -19.47 3.04 -5.21
C LYS A 178 -18.10 2.40 -5.03
N TYR A 179 -17.71 2.23 -3.78
CA TYR A 179 -16.53 1.46 -3.37
C TYR A 179 -16.97 0.05 -2.97
N THR A 180 -16.52 -0.97 -3.71
CA THR A 180 -16.89 -2.36 -3.45
C THR A 180 -15.67 -3.17 -3.07
N GLU A 181 -15.73 -3.83 -1.92
CA GLU A 181 -14.69 -4.72 -1.40
C GLU A 181 -15.11 -6.19 -1.58
N ASN A 182 -14.25 -7.01 -2.18
CA ASN A 182 -14.38 -8.46 -2.20
C ASN A 182 -13.30 -9.05 -1.29
N ILE A 183 -13.73 -9.66 -0.19
CA ILE A 183 -12.84 -10.07 0.90
C ILE A 183 -12.12 -11.37 0.54
N LEU A 184 -10.80 -11.32 0.44
CA LEU A 184 -9.94 -12.50 0.26
C LEU A 184 -9.33 -12.98 1.58
N PHE A 185 -9.15 -12.07 2.54
CA PHE A 185 -8.61 -12.39 3.85
C PHE A 185 -9.14 -11.44 4.92
N PHE A 186 -9.34 -11.94 6.13
CA PHE A 186 -9.73 -11.14 7.28
C PHE A 186 -9.19 -11.75 8.59
N SER A 187 -8.29 -11.04 9.27
CA SER A 187 -7.54 -11.60 10.41
C SER A 187 -8.38 -11.88 11.65
N ARG A 188 -9.57 -11.25 11.77
CA ARG A 188 -10.45 -11.41 12.93
C ARG A 188 -11.56 -12.41 12.71
N ASP A 189 -11.90 -12.72 11.47
CA ASP A 189 -13.05 -13.57 11.14
C ASP A 189 -12.95 -14.14 9.71
N ASN A 190 -12.44 -15.37 9.60
CA ASN A 190 -12.30 -16.07 8.33
C ASN A 190 -13.65 -16.40 7.66
N SER A 191 -14.77 -16.43 8.40
CA SER A 191 -16.09 -16.70 7.82
C SER A 191 -16.55 -15.61 6.84
N ARG A 192 -15.86 -14.46 6.82
CA ARG A 192 -16.14 -13.35 5.91
C ARG A 192 -15.43 -13.45 4.57
N VAL A 193 -14.53 -14.41 4.36
CA VAL A 193 -13.87 -14.60 3.07
C VAL A 193 -14.92 -14.93 2.01
N GLY A 194 -14.81 -14.30 0.83
CA GLY A 194 -15.79 -14.38 -0.25
C GLY A 194 -16.97 -13.40 -0.12
N ALA A 195 -17.12 -12.70 1.01
CA ALA A 195 -18.13 -11.66 1.12
C ALA A 195 -17.81 -10.47 0.19
N SER A 196 -18.87 -9.86 -0.35
CA SER A 196 -18.80 -8.60 -1.09
C SER A 196 -19.50 -7.51 -0.28
N LEU A 197 -18.82 -6.41 -0.02
CA LEU A 197 -19.33 -5.26 0.71
C LEU A 197 -19.34 -4.05 -0.22
N SER A 198 -20.43 -3.31 -0.26
CA SER A 198 -20.56 -2.11 -1.11
C SER A 198 -20.85 -0.89 -0.25
N PHE A 199 -20.11 0.17 -0.54
CA PHE A 199 -20.12 1.43 0.19
C PHE A 199 -20.29 2.60 -0.77
N ASP A 200 -20.89 3.67 -0.27
CA ASP A 200 -20.84 4.99 -0.90
C ASP A 200 -19.46 5.61 -0.66
N GLY A 201 -18.86 6.13 -1.73
CA GLY A 201 -17.54 6.74 -1.73
C GLY A 201 -17.51 8.03 -2.53
N GLU A 202 -16.96 9.10 -1.95
CA GLU A 202 -16.78 10.37 -2.62
C GLU A 202 -15.45 11.00 -2.23
N ILE A 203 -14.67 11.46 -3.20
CA ILE A 203 -13.48 12.28 -2.94
C ILE A 203 -13.92 13.75 -2.95
N LYS A 204 -13.82 14.42 -1.80
CA LYS A 204 -14.13 15.84 -1.62
C LYS A 204 -12.94 16.54 -0.98
N ASP A 205 -12.45 17.61 -1.60
CA ASP A 205 -11.32 18.40 -1.12
C ASP A 205 -10.06 17.56 -0.79
N GLY A 206 -9.84 16.48 -1.56
CA GLY A 206 -8.73 15.55 -1.37
C GLY A 206 -8.91 14.52 -0.25
N ALA A 207 -10.03 14.55 0.48
CA ALA A 207 -10.43 13.55 1.46
C ALA A 207 -11.47 12.60 0.85
N TRP A 208 -11.38 11.32 1.19
CA TRP A 208 -12.33 10.30 0.79
C TRP A 208 -13.36 10.08 1.90
N ASN A 209 -14.62 10.42 1.61
CA ASN A 209 -15.77 10.09 2.43
C ASN A 209 -16.22 8.66 2.09
N HIS A 210 -16.24 7.79 3.09
CA HIS A 210 -16.56 6.38 2.97
C HIS A 210 -17.74 6.06 3.89
N SER A 211 -18.86 5.59 3.35
CA SER A 211 -20.05 5.32 4.16
C SER A 211 -20.87 4.14 3.65
N GLY A 212 -21.65 3.51 4.52
CA GLY A 212 -22.44 2.33 4.19
C GLY A 212 -22.64 1.45 5.41
N LEU A 213 -22.76 0.14 5.20
CA LEU A 213 -22.88 -0.83 6.28
C LEU A 213 -21.58 -1.62 6.43
N SER A 214 -21.08 -1.71 7.66
CA SER A 214 -19.97 -2.59 8.00
C SER A 214 -20.33 -4.06 7.73
N SER A 215 -19.33 -4.94 7.81
CA SER A 215 -19.54 -6.39 7.72
C SER A 215 -20.60 -6.90 8.72
N LYS A 216 -20.74 -6.26 9.88
CA LYS A 216 -21.73 -6.62 10.91
C LYS A 216 -23.11 -6.02 10.69
N GLY A 217 -23.30 -5.20 9.66
CA GLY A 217 -24.55 -4.50 9.38
C GLY A 217 -24.67 -3.13 10.07
N ASP A 218 -23.69 -2.72 10.87
CA ASP A 218 -23.71 -1.40 11.52
C ASP A 218 -23.38 -0.28 10.52
N PRO A 219 -24.09 0.86 10.54
CA PRO A 219 -23.78 1.98 9.68
C PRO A 219 -22.43 2.59 10.01
N ILE A 220 -21.66 2.92 8.97
CA ILE A 220 -20.39 3.61 9.06
C ILE A 220 -20.40 4.89 8.24
N PHE A 221 -19.69 5.88 8.73
CA PHE A 221 -19.27 7.05 7.97
C PHE A 221 -17.87 7.43 8.44
N GLU A 222 -16.92 7.37 7.53
CA GLU A 222 -15.50 7.57 7.78
C GLU A 222 -14.95 8.59 6.79
N ILE A 223 -13.98 9.38 7.24
CA ILE A 223 -13.19 10.26 6.39
C ILE A 223 -11.77 9.74 6.37
N TRP A 224 -11.23 9.60 5.17
CA TRP A 224 -9.89 9.13 4.89
C TRP A 224 -9.09 10.23 4.20
N SER A 225 -7.85 10.44 4.63
CA SER A 225 -6.93 11.39 4.01
C SER A 225 -5.65 10.67 3.58
N ARG A 226 -4.92 11.23 2.61
CA ARG A 226 -3.63 10.65 2.17
C ARG A 226 -2.66 10.60 3.35
N ASP A 227 -2.07 9.44 3.63
CA ASP A 227 -1.23 9.29 4.82
C ASP A 227 0.10 10.04 4.70
N ASN A 228 0.61 10.20 3.48
CA ASN A 228 1.88 10.87 3.18
C ASN A 228 1.76 12.40 2.97
N LYS A 229 0.58 12.98 3.17
CA LYS A 229 0.34 14.43 3.11
C LYS A 229 0.09 15.03 4.50
#